data_AF-A0A7K0EBY3-F1
#
_entry.id   AF-A0A7K0EBY3-F1
#
_cell.length_a   1.000
_cell.length_b   1.000
_cell.length_c   1.000
_cell.angle_alpha   90.00
_cell.angle_beta   90.00
_cell.angle_gamma   90.00
#
_symmetry.space_group_name_H-M   'P 1'
#
loop_
_entity.id
_entity.type
_entity.pdbx_description
1 polymer ?
#
loop_
_entity_poly.entity_id
_entity_poly.type
_entity_poly.pdbx_seq_one_letter_code
_entity_poly.pdbx_strand_id
1 'polypeptide(L)'
;MKLSRNTISTFLVLLTLASNIKIVSTFGYYTLFTEDFIERLCENKNRPELNCDGKCALAKILIQESNNDPTPISLDWLKIETVLFFTSLFSVNFLQLSTEYLNIEHYTNLYDYRYIEHIAHPPKF
;
A
#
# COMPACT_ATOMS: atom_id res chain seq x y z
N MET A 1 23.71 -5.09 -13.46
CA MET A 1 22.61 -4.54 -14.30
C MET A 1 21.85 -3.54 -13.45
N LYS A 2 21.94 -2.22 -13.72
CA LYS A 2 21.19 -1.21 -12.96
C LYS A 2 19.75 -1.18 -13.49
N LEU A 3 18.81 -1.72 -12.73
CA LEU A 3 17.40 -1.71 -13.10
C LEU A 3 16.87 -0.28 -12.92
N SER A 4 16.40 0.33 -14.01
CA SER A 4 15.89 1.71 -14.01
C SER A 4 14.63 1.80 -13.14
N ARG A 5 14.49 2.87 -12.37
CA ARG A 5 13.28 3.15 -11.58
C ARG A 5 12.00 3.04 -12.41
N ASN A 6 12.05 3.46 -13.67
CA ASN A 6 10.92 3.37 -14.58
C ASN A 6 10.60 1.93 -14.96
N THR A 7 11.62 1.08 -15.18
CA THR A 7 11.40 -0.35 -15.49
C THR A 7 10.76 -1.10 -14.33
N ILE A 8 11.11 -0.75 -13.09
CA ILE A 8 10.49 -1.33 -11.89
C ILE A 8 9.02 -0.89 -11.79
N SER A 9 8.75 0.41 -11.99
CA SER A 9 7.39 0.95 -11.94
C SER A 9 6.49 0.33 -13.02
N THR A 10 6.97 0.25 -14.27
CA THR A 10 6.19 -0.38 -15.36
C THR A 10 5.94 -1.85 -15.10
N PHE A 11 6.92 -2.58 -14.56
CA PHE A 11 6.76 -3.99 -14.23
C PHE A 11 5.71 -4.21 -13.15
N LEU A 12 5.71 -3.40 -12.09
CA LEU A 12 4.70 -3.48 -11.02
C LEU A 12 3.29 -3.20 -11.54
N VAL A 13 3.12 -2.19 -12.39
CA VAL A 13 1.81 -1.89 -13.01
C VAL A 13 1.34 -3.03 -13.90
N LEU A 14 2.24 -3.65 -14.65
CA LEU A 14 1.89 -4.76 -15.53
C LEU A 14 1.51 -6.01 -14.74
N LEU A 15 2.17 -6.25 -13.60
CA LEU A 15 1.89 -7.35 -12.69
C LEU A 15 0.51 -7.19 -12.03
N THR A 16 0.15 -5.98 -11.58
CA THR A 16 -1.19 -5.73 -11.04
C THR A 16 -2.27 -5.87 -12.10
N LEU A 17 -2.04 -5.38 -13.32
CA LEU A 17 -2.98 -5.56 -14.43
C LEU A 17 -3.20 -7.05 -14.75
N ALA A 18 -2.12 -7.83 -14.81
CA ALA A 18 -2.17 -9.26 -15.08
C ALA A 18 -2.94 -10.04 -14.00
N SER A 19 -2.86 -9.62 -12.73
CA SER A 19 -3.60 -10.23 -11.63
C SER A 19 -5.13 -10.14 -11.82
N ASN A 20 -5.61 -9.09 -12.50
CA ASN A 20 -7.04 -8.87 -12.74
C ASN A 20 -7.60 -9.69 -13.92
N ILE A 21 -6.75 -10.32 -14.74
CA ILE A 21 -7.19 -11.08 -15.93
C ILE A 21 -8.13 -12.23 -15.53
N LYS A 22 -7.87 -12.90 -14.41
CA LYS A 22 -8.72 -14.01 -13.95
C LYS A 22 -10.16 -13.56 -13.68
N ILE A 23 -10.32 -12.41 -13.02
CA ILE A 23 -11.64 -11.86 -12.68
C ILE A 23 -12.43 -11.56 -13.95
N VAL A 24 -11.79 -10.89 -14.92
CA VAL A 24 -12.40 -10.57 -16.22
C VAL A 24 -12.75 -11.85 -16.98
N SER A 25 -11.86 -12.85 -16.97
CA SER A 25 -12.09 -14.13 -17.66
C SER A 25 -13.26 -14.91 -17.08
N THR A 26 -13.38 -14.99 -15.75
CA THR A 26 -14.49 -15.68 -15.08
C THR A 26 -15.82 -14.99 -15.37
N PHE A 27 -15.84 -13.65 -15.31
CA PHE A 27 -17.04 -12.89 -15.64
C PHE A 27 -17.43 -13.02 -17.11
N GLY A 28 -16.45 -12.98 -18.03
CA GLY A 28 -16.67 -13.19 -19.46
C GLY A 28 -17.18 -14.59 -19.78
N TYR A 29 -16.66 -15.63 -19.10
CA TYR A 29 -17.16 -16.99 -19.25
C TYR A 29 -18.62 -17.12 -18.81
N TYR A 30 -18.98 -16.51 -17.67
CA TYR A 30 -20.35 -16.49 -17.18
C TYR A 30 -21.31 -15.81 -18.16
N THR A 31 -20.94 -14.67 -18.75
CA THR A 31 -21.83 -13.92 -19.64
C THR A 31 -21.96 -14.53 -21.04
N LEU A 32 -20.91 -15.17 -21.55
CA LEU A 32 -20.91 -15.77 -22.88
C LEU A 32 -21.51 -17.18 -22.91
N PHE A 33 -21.39 -17.94 -21.81
CA PHE A 33 -21.80 -19.34 -21.73
C PHE A 33 -22.82 -19.59 -20.62
N THR A 34 -23.87 -18.77 -20.54
CA THR A 34 -24.91 -18.87 -19.51
C THR A 34 -25.61 -20.23 -19.51
N GLU A 35 -25.96 -20.77 -20.69
CA GLU A 35 -26.67 -22.05 -20.81
C GLU A 35 -25.85 -23.22 -20.26
N ASP A 36 -24.57 -23.28 -20.66
CA ASP A 36 -23.62 -24.32 -20.25
C ASP A 36 -23.25 -24.18 -18.76
N PHE A 37 -23.21 -22.95 -18.26
CA PHE A 37 -23.04 -22.64 -16.84
C PHE A 37 -24.24 -23.13 -16.01
N ILE A 38 -25.47 -22.82 -16.44
CA ILE A 38 -26.70 -23.26 -15.78
C ILE A 38 -26.80 -24.79 -15.81
N GLU A 39 -26.47 -25.43 -16.93
CA GLU A 39 -26.50 -26.88 -17.05
C GLU A 39 -25.47 -27.55 -16.13
N ARG A 40 -24.28 -27.00 -15.93
CA ARG A 40 -23.28 -27.67 -15.08
C ARG A 40 -23.43 -27.37 -13.59
N LEU A 41 -23.92 -26.17 -13.24
CA LEU A 41 -23.87 -25.65 -11.88
C LEU A 41 -25.22 -25.54 -11.19
N CYS A 42 -26.32 -25.49 -11.95
CA CYS A 42 -27.63 -25.42 -11.32
C CYS A 42 -28.09 -26.79 -10.81
N GLU A 43 -28.50 -26.80 -9.54
CA GLU A 43 -29.07 -27.95 -8.84
C GLU A 43 -30.55 -28.15 -9.22
N ASN A 44 -31.26 -27.06 -9.49
CA ASN A 44 -32.69 -27.02 -9.77
C ASN A 44 -33.02 -27.09 -11.27
N LYS A 45 -32.36 -27.96 -12.04
CA LYS A 45 -32.59 -28.09 -13.49
C LYS A 45 -34.05 -28.40 -13.86
N ASN A 46 -34.73 -29.15 -13.00
CA ASN A 46 -36.11 -29.59 -13.21
C ASN A 46 -37.17 -28.57 -12.78
N ARG A 47 -36.76 -27.42 -12.24
CA ARG A 47 -37.64 -26.37 -11.71
C ARG A 47 -37.19 -24.98 -12.19
N PRO A 48 -37.35 -24.67 -13.48
CA PRO A 48 -36.93 -23.40 -14.06
C PRO A 48 -37.63 -22.19 -13.42
N GLU A 49 -38.80 -22.37 -12.80
CA GLU A 49 -39.54 -21.33 -12.07
C GLU A 49 -38.78 -20.73 -10.88
N LEU A 50 -37.73 -21.41 -10.39
CA LEU A 50 -36.89 -20.95 -9.27
C LEU A 50 -35.76 -19.99 -9.68
N ASN A 51 -35.60 -19.67 -10.97
CA ASN A 51 -34.62 -18.69 -11.48
C ASN A 51 -33.20 -18.87 -10.90
N CYS A 52 -32.70 -20.09 -10.98
CA CYS A 52 -31.43 -20.51 -10.41
C CYS A 52 -30.24 -19.71 -10.96
N ASP A 53 -30.22 -19.40 -12.27
CA ASP A 53 -29.21 -18.59 -12.98
C ASP A 53 -27.74 -18.84 -12.56
N GLY A 54 -27.42 -20.04 -12.05
CA GLY A 54 -26.13 -20.36 -11.42
C GLY A 54 -25.83 -19.65 -10.07
N LYS A 55 -26.76 -18.86 -9.53
CA LYS A 55 -26.67 -18.15 -8.23
C LYS A 55 -26.54 -19.10 -7.03
N CYS A 56 -27.19 -20.26 -7.07
CA CYS A 56 -27.13 -21.24 -5.98
C CYS A 56 -25.70 -21.78 -5.74
N ALA A 57 -25.00 -22.12 -6.82
CA ALA A 57 -23.61 -22.56 -6.74
C ALA A 57 -22.69 -21.44 -6.25
N LEU A 58 -22.90 -20.20 -6.73
CA LEU A 58 -22.15 -19.04 -6.29
C LEU A 58 -22.34 -18.76 -4.79
N ALA A 59 -23.58 -18.84 -4.30
CA ALA A 59 -23.91 -18.66 -2.89
C ALA A 59 -23.21 -19.70 -1.99
N LYS A 60 -23.14 -20.97 -2.43
CA LYS A 60 -22.41 -22.01 -1.70
C LYS A 60 -20.92 -21.71 -1.59
N ILE A 61 -20.28 -21.22 -2.67
CA ILE A 61 -18.86 -20.83 -2.64
C ILE A 61 -18.64 -19.70 -1.63
N LEU A 62 -19.49 -18.67 -1.62
CA LEU A 62 -19.39 -17.52 -0.72
C LEU A 62 -19.53 -17.93 0.76
N ILE A 63 -20.42 -18.87 1.08
CA ILE A 63 -20.62 -19.36 2.45
C ILE A 63 -19.46 -20.27 2.89
N GLN A 64 -18.80 -20.96 1.96
CA GLN A 64 -17.73 -21.89 2.27
C GLN A 64 -16.38 -21.21 2.55
N GLU A 65 -16.09 -20.09 1.89
CA GLU A 65 -14.94 -19.24 2.27
C GLU A 65 -14.97 -18.85 3.75
N SER A 66 -16.16 -18.76 4.36
CA SER A 66 -16.28 -18.48 5.80
C SER A 66 -16.08 -19.71 6.70
N ASN A 67 -16.30 -20.94 6.20
CA ASN A 67 -16.48 -22.13 7.04
C ASN A 67 -15.48 -23.28 6.80
N ASN A 68 -14.56 -23.21 5.83
CA ASN A 68 -13.50 -24.23 5.60
C ASN A 68 -13.97 -25.69 5.41
N ASP A 69 -15.24 -25.93 5.08
CA ASP A 69 -15.75 -27.28 4.86
C ASP A 69 -15.40 -27.81 3.44
N PRO A 70 -15.21 -29.12 3.22
CA PRO A 70 -14.96 -29.70 1.90
C PRO A 70 -16.26 -29.90 1.08
N THR A 71 -16.27 -29.48 -0.19
CA THR A 71 -17.41 -29.68 -1.11
C THR A 71 -17.24 -30.87 -2.06
N PRO A 72 -18.36 -31.41 -2.60
CA PRO A 72 -18.34 -32.41 -3.67
C PRO A 72 -18.05 -31.85 -5.07
N ILE A 73 -18.00 -30.52 -5.24
CA ILE A 73 -17.79 -29.84 -6.53
C ILE A 73 -16.64 -28.84 -6.37
N SER A 74 -15.49 -29.13 -6.98
CA SER A 74 -14.30 -28.27 -6.94
C SER A 74 -14.41 -27.12 -7.94
N LEU A 75 -14.89 -25.97 -7.46
CA LEU A 75 -15.01 -24.72 -8.24
C LEU A 75 -13.85 -23.76 -7.99
N ASP A 76 -12.63 -24.28 -7.88
CA ASP A 76 -11.42 -23.50 -7.56
C ASP A 76 -11.11 -22.42 -8.60
N TRP A 77 -11.58 -22.57 -9.84
CA TRP A 77 -11.43 -21.55 -10.89
C TRP A 77 -12.34 -20.31 -10.71
N LEU A 78 -13.39 -20.42 -9.88
CA LEU A 78 -14.30 -19.33 -9.52
C LEU A 78 -13.87 -18.59 -8.25
N LYS A 79 -12.94 -19.13 -7.46
CA LYS A 79 -12.40 -18.45 -6.29
C LYS A 79 -11.61 -17.22 -6.72
N ILE A 80 -12.08 -16.05 -6.31
CA ILE A 80 -11.38 -14.78 -6.54
C ILE A 80 -10.52 -14.51 -5.33
N GLU A 81 -9.37 -15.16 -5.26
CA GLU A 81 -8.34 -14.82 -4.27
C GLU A 81 -7.55 -13.62 -4.79
N THR A 82 -7.95 -12.41 -4.41
CA THR A 82 -7.09 -11.24 -4.61
C THR A 82 -5.96 -11.32 -3.60
N VAL A 83 -4.79 -11.83 -4.03
CA VAL A 83 -3.56 -11.78 -3.21
C VAL A 83 -3.07 -10.33 -3.19
N LEU A 84 -3.70 -9.50 -2.36
CA LEU A 84 -3.19 -8.20 -1.99
C LEU A 84 -1.98 -8.44 -1.08
N PHE A 85 -0.79 -8.29 -1.64
CA PHE A 85 0.48 -8.43 -0.91
C PHE A 85 0.64 -7.22 0.04
N PHE A 86 -0.03 -7.27 1.18
CA PHE A 86 0.10 -6.26 2.23
C PHE A 86 1.30 -6.64 3.11
N THR A 87 2.51 -6.31 2.66
CA THR A 87 3.69 -6.46 3.52
C THR A 87 3.81 -5.22 4.40
N SER A 88 4.04 -5.45 5.70
CA SER A 88 4.55 -4.41 6.59
C SER A 88 5.83 -3.83 5.98
N LEU A 89 5.83 -2.53 5.67
CA LEU A 89 7.03 -1.82 5.24
C LEU A 89 7.96 -1.75 6.45
N PHE A 90 9.17 -2.29 6.30
CA PHE A 90 10.13 -2.44 7.39
C PHE A 90 10.32 -1.15 8.19
N SER A 91 10.54 -1.25 9.51
CA SER A 91 10.86 -0.09 10.34
C SER A 91 12.30 0.36 10.07
N VAL A 92 12.47 1.53 9.46
CA VAL A 92 13.77 2.16 9.26
C VAL A 92 14.17 2.84 10.57
N ASN A 93 15.16 2.29 11.27
CA ASN A 93 15.78 2.97 12.41
C ASN A 93 16.84 3.92 11.87
N PHE A 94 16.57 5.22 11.91
CA PHE A 94 17.57 6.24 11.58
C PHE A 94 18.58 6.35 12.71
N LEU A 95 19.86 6.22 12.38
CA LEU A 95 20.93 6.37 13.35
C LEU A 95 21.03 7.85 13.73
N GLN A 96 20.66 8.18 14.96
CA GLN A 96 20.77 9.54 15.49
C GLN A 96 22.23 9.82 15.78
N LEU A 97 22.91 10.45 14.82
CA LEU A 97 24.25 11.01 15.02
C LEU A 97 24.14 12.16 16.02
N SER A 98 24.71 11.98 17.22
CA SER A 98 24.89 13.08 18.15
C SER A 98 25.91 14.05 17.56
N THR A 99 25.48 15.24 17.19
CA THR A 99 26.40 16.34 16.90
C THR A 99 26.96 16.84 18.22
N GLU A 100 28.25 16.59 18.47
CA GLU A 100 28.99 17.34 19.50
C GLU A 100 29.09 18.79 19.03
N TYR A 101 28.37 19.68 19.71
CA TYR A 101 28.51 21.11 19.52
C TYR A 101 29.81 21.54 20.20
N LEU A 102 30.78 22.00 19.41
CA LEU A 102 31.92 22.76 19.91
C LEU A 102 31.39 24.11 20.42
N ASN A 103 31.28 24.27 21.73
CA ASN A 103 31.04 25.57 22.36
C ASN A 103 32.31 26.42 22.20
N ILE A 104 32.44 27.09 21.07
CA ILE A 104 33.47 28.10 20.87
C ILE A 104 32.97 29.37 21.54
N GLU A 105 33.35 29.58 22.80
CA GLU A 105 33.17 30.89 23.43
C GLU A 105 34.11 31.88 22.76
N HIS A 106 33.55 32.71 21.88
CA HIS A 106 34.29 33.78 21.23
C HIS A 106 34.52 34.92 22.23
N TYR A 107 35.78 35.13 22.63
CA TYR A 107 36.16 36.32 23.40
C TYR A 107 35.90 37.58 22.57
N THR A 108 34.96 38.42 23.03
CA THR A 108 34.68 39.73 22.44
C THR A 108 35.18 40.81 23.38
N ASN A 109 36.21 41.56 22.96
CA ASN A 109 36.66 42.72 23.71
C ASN A 109 35.84 43.93 23.26
N LEU A 110 34.91 44.36 24.12
CA LEU A 110 34.03 45.51 23.90
C LEU A 110 34.61 46.81 24.48
N TYR A 111 35.93 46.86 24.72
CA TYR A 111 36.56 48.07 25.24
C TYR A 111 36.46 49.20 24.24
N ASP A 112 35.78 50.26 24.65
CA ASP A 112 35.71 51.52 23.93
C ASP A 112 36.37 52.61 24.79
N TYR A 113 37.40 53.25 24.24
CA TYR A 113 38.15 54.28 24.95
C TYR A 113 37.37 55.60 24.92
N ARG A 114 36.74 55.95 26.06
CA ARG A 114 36.09 57.25 26.22
C ARG A 114 37.11 58.27 26.71
N TYR A 115 37.66 59.04 25.78
CA TYR A 115 38.46 60.22 26.09
C TYR A 115 37.54 61.28 26.74
N ILE A 116 37.75 61.51 28.04
CA ILE A 116 37.14 62.64 28.74
C ILE A 116 38.20 63.73 28.77
N GLU A 117 38.01 64.79 27.99
CA GLU A 117 38.85 66.00 28.12
C GLU A 117 38.67 66.56 29.52
N HIS A 118 39.67 66.35 30.37
CA HIS A 118 39.73 67.01 31.65
C HIS A 118 40.29 68.42 31.40
N ILE A 119 39.42 69.43 31.52
CA ILE A 119 39.87 70.84 31.47
C ILE A 119 40.82 71.04 32.65
N ALA A 120 42.11 71.12 32.36
CA ALA A 120 43.13 71.43 33.35
C ALA A 120 42.92 72.88 33.81
N HIS A 121 42.40 73.04 35.03
CA HIS A 121 42.26 74.37 35.62
C HIS A 121 43.62 74.82 36.17
N PRO A 122 44.04 76.06 35.92
CA PRO A 122 45.31 76.54 36.44
C PRO A 122 45.30 76.56 37.98
N PRO A 123 46.46 76.30 38.61
CA PRO A 123 46.58 76.30 40.07
C PRO A 123 46.24 77.69 40.62
N LYS A 124 45.42 77.71 41.67
CA LYS A 124 45.13 78.95 42.41
C LYS A 124 46.25 79.17 43.43
N PHE A 125 46.88 80.34 43.37
CA PHE A 125 47.79 80.84 44.41
C PHE A 125 46.98 81.38 45.60
#